data_AF-A0A959RUL3-F1
#
_entry.id   AF-A0A959RUL3-F1
#
_cell.length_a   1.000
_cell.length_b   1.000
_cell.length_c   1.000
_cell.angle_alpha   90.00
_cell.angle_beta   90.00
_cell.angle_gamma   90.00
#
_symmetry.space_group_name_H-M   'P 1'
#
loop_
_entity.id
_entity.type
_entity.pdbx_description
1 polymer ?
#
loop_
_entity_poly.entity_id
_entity_poly.type
_entity_poly.pdbx_seq_one_letter_code
_entity_poly.pdbx_strand_id
1 'polypeptide(L)'
;MKNFIQLLAVLLLLSFSIYAQEIRWQESFETDGEGTRYTTSSFFYIGPNDHCRRTDGSDISNESTFDHSSYSNIDGTYFWAAEDVDSGGDSLDEKSILFNPINITGLTGLTFKGLFGADGNASGLGFWPFNYADYIFLDYSMNGGASFSFGLAFRHSSPPGFEPLTGPLRQDADLNGFGEGTILVPSLIEYSFDIPNGSSV
;
A
#
# COMPACT_ATOMS: atom_id res chain seq x y z
N MET A 1 -19.49 -12.95 53.56
CA MET A 1 -18.28 -13.37 52.83
C MET A 1 -18.53 -13.61 51.34
N LYS A 2 -19.51 -14.43 50.94
CA LYS A 2 -19.82 -14.73 49.53
C LYS A 2 -20.08 -13.48 48.66
N ASN A 3 -20.87 -12.54 49.15
CA ASN A 3 -21.21 -11.29 48.44
C ASN A 3 -20.02 -10.33 48.33
N PHE A 4 -19.06 -10.40 49.25
CA PHE A 4 -17.86 -9.55 49.23
C PHE A 4 -16.84 -10.06 48.19
N ILE A 5 -16.69 -11.38 48.09
CA ILE A 5 -15.85 -12.02 47.07
C ILE A 5 -16.41 -11.76 45.66
N GLN A 6 -17.74 -11.78 45.51
CA GLN A 6 -18.40 -11.45 44.24
C GLN A 6 -18.21 -9.99 43.84
N LEU A 7 -18.33 -9.05 44.77
CA LEU A 7 -18.10 -7.62 44.50
C LEU A 7 -16.64 -7.33 44.14
N LEU A 8 -15.69 -7.95 44.84
CA LEU A 8 -14.26 -7.82 44.55
C LEU A 8 -13.90 -8.39 43.17
N ALA A 9 -14.50 -9.53 42.78
CA ALA A 9 -14.31 -10.11 41.46
C ALA A 9 -14.84 -9.21 40.33
N VAL A 10 -15.99 -8.55 40.54
CA VAL A 10 -16.56 -7.60 39.56
C VAL A 10 -15.69 -6.34 39.43
N LEU A 11 -15.19 -5.78 40.54
CA LEU A 11 -14.30 -4.61 40.52
C LEU A 11 -12.95 -4.91 39.86
N LEU A 12 -12.42 -6.13 40.03
CA LEU A 12 -11.18 -6.56 39.37
C LEU A 12 -11.37 -6.73 37.86
N LEU A 13 -12.52 -7.27 37.42
CA LEU A 13 -12.84 -7.41 36.00
C LEU A 13 -13.05 -6.05 35.29
N LEU A 14 -13.54 -5.04 36.01
CA LEU A 14 -13.68 -3.67 35.51
C LEU A 14 -12.35 -2.89 35.47
N SER A 15 -11.29 -3.41 36.10
CA SER A 15 -9.96 -2.77 36.13
C SER A 15 -9.08 -3.14 34.93
N PHE A 16 -9.52 -4.09 34.09
CA PHE A 16 -8.87 -4.37 32.82
C PHE A 16 -9.32 -3.35 31.78
N SER A 17 -8.50 -2.31 31.58
CA SER A 17 -8.61 -1.47 30.40
C SER A 17 -8.33 -2.34 29.17
N ILE A 18 -9.36 -2.62 28.38
CA ILE A 18 -9.21 -3.21 27.06
C ILE A 18 -8.70 -2.09 26.17
N TYR A 19 -7.42 -2.13 25.80
CA TYR A 19 -6.91 -1.23 24.77
C TYR A 19 -7.44 -1.73 23.44
N ALA A 20 -8.48 -1.06 22.92
CA ALA A 20 -8.91 -1.27 21.56
C ALA A 20 -7.89 -0.63 20.62
N GLN A 21 -7.59 -1.29 19.51
CA GLN A 21 -6.85 -0.68 18.42
C GLN A 21 -7.68 0.48 17.86
N GLU A 22 -7.13 1.70 17.89
CA GLU A 22 -7.75 2.88 17.30
C GLU A 22 -7.22 3.07 15.87
N ILE A 23 -8.11 3.25 14.90
CA ILE A 23 -7.72 3.77 13.59
C ILE A 23 -7.45 5.26 13.77
N ARG A 24 -6.16 5.61 13.83
CA ARG A 24 -5.77 7.00 14.03
C ARG A 24 -6.04 7.88 12.82
N TRP A 25 -5.81 7.33 11.64
CA TRP A 25 -5.93 8.01 10.36
C TRP A 25 -6.14 6.98 9.25
N GLN A 26 -6.90 7.34 8.23
CA GLN A 26 -7.20 6.51 7.07
C GLN A 26 -7.39 7.40 5.85
N GLU A 27 -6.90 6.94 4.70
CA GLU A 27 -7.31 7.42 3.38
C GLU A 27 -7.88 6.23 2.61
N SER A 28 -9.20 6.26 2.37
CA SER A 28 -9.89 5.26 1.54
C SER A 28 -10.00 5.70 0.08
N PHE A 29 -9.63 6.93 -0.24
CA PHE A 29 -9.82 7.56 -1.55
C PHE A 29 -11.28 7.65 -2.02
N GLU A 30 -12.29 7.37 -1.19
CA GLU A 30 -13.71 7.53 -1.60
C GLU A 30 -14.10 8.98 -1.90
N THR A 31 -13.31 9.94 -1.39
CA THR A 31 -13.39 11.35 -1.79
C THR A 31 -12.02 11.81 -2.25
N ASP A 32 -11.98 12.77 -3.17
CA ASP A 32 -10.70 13.36 -3.58
C ASP A 32 -10.03 14.08 -2.39
N GLY A 33 -8.82 13.66 -2.07
CA GLY A 33 -8.00 14.21 -0.99
C GLY A 33 -6.84 15.08 -1.47
N GLU A 34 -6.69 15.26 -2.78
CA GLU A 34 -5.57 16.03 -3.35
C GLU A 34 -5.54 17.46 -2.80
N GLY A 35 -4.35 17.90 -2.38
CA GLY A 35 -4.11 19.22 -1.78
C GLY A 35 -4.63 19.39 -0.34
N THR A 36 -5.33 18.41 0.24
CA THR A 36 -5.89 18.50 1.62
C THR A 36 -5.47 17.36 2.54
N ARG A 37 -5.34 16.14 2.01
CA ARG A 37 -4.92 14.93 2.75
C ARG A 37 -3.66 14.31 2.16
N TYR A 38 -3.44 14.47 0.86
CA TYR A 38 -2.23 14.08 0.17
C TYR A 38 -1.92 15.03 -0.98
N THR A 39 -0.70 14.96 -1.50
CA THR A 39 -0.28 15.57 -2.76
C THR A 39 0.36 14.52 -3.66
N THR A 40 0.13 14.60 -4.97
CA THR A 40 0.73 13.68 -5.95
C THR A 40 1.79 14.35 -6.82
N SER A 41 2.79 13.59 -7.31
CA SER A 41 3.85 14.15 -8.17
C SER A 41 3.33 14.59 -9.54
N SER A 42 2.29 13.92 -10.05
CA SER A 42 1.51 14.26 -11.24
C SER A 42 0.43 13.19 -11.47
N PHE A 43 -0.65 13.54 -12.18
CA PHE A 43 -1.66 12.58 -12.62
C PHE A 43 -1.94 12.75 -14.11
N PHE A 44 -2.24 11.66 -14.80
CA PHE A 44 -2.60 11.68 -16.22
C PHE A 44 -3.52 10.51 -16.58
N TYR A 45 -4.18 10.65 -17.73
CA TYR A 45 -4.98 9.61 -18.36
C TYR A 45 -4.95 9.83 -19.87
N ILE A 46 -4.19 9.00 -20.59
CA ILE A 46 -4.21 8.98 -22.06
C ILE A 46 -5.10 7.83 -22.56
N GLY A 47 -5.15 6.74 -21.81
CA GLY A 47 -6.05 5.62 -22.07
C GLY A 47 -6.00 4.56 -20.98
N PRO A 48 -6.71 3.43 -21.18
CA PRO A 48 -6.81 2.36 -20.20
C PRO A 48 -5.46 1.75 -19.77
N ASN A 49 -4.46 1.77 -20.65
CA ASN A 49 -3.10 1.27 -20.43
C ASN A 49 -2.10 2.38 -20.05
N ASP A 50 -2.50 3.65 -20.07
CA ASP A 50 -1.59 4.79 -19.91
C ASP A 50 -2.21 5.77 -18.92
N HIS A 51 -1.97 5.55 -17.63
CA HIS A 51 -2.61 6.33 -16.59
C HIS A 51 -1.82 6.37 -15.28
N CYS A 52 -2.02 7.45 -14.53
CA CYS A 52 -1.73 7.50 -13.10
C CYS A 52 -2.77 8.42 -12.47
N ARG A 53 -3.77 7.85 -11.79
CA ARG A 53 -4.89 8.61 -11.25
C ARG A 53 -5.67 7.85 -10.19
N ARG A 54 -6.45 8.60 -9.43
CA ARG A 54 -7.61 8.08 -8.72
C ARG A 54 -8.68 7.63 -9.73
N THR A 55 -9.17 6.41 -9.61
CA THR A 55 -10.18 5.81 -10.50
C THR A 55 -11.09 4.85 -9.73
N ASP A 56 -12.22 4.50 -10.31
CA ASP A 56 -13.12 3.44 -9.86
C ASP A 56 -12.86 2.09 -10.55
N GLY A 57 -11.85 2.03 -11.42
CA GLY A 57 -11.49 0.82 -12.15
C GLY A 57 -12.25 0.59 -13.45
N SER A 58 -13.27 1.42 -13.77
CA SER A 58 -14.13 1.21 -14.95
C SER A 58 -13.49 1.62 -16.28
N ASP A 59 -12.44 2.44 -16.23
CA ASP A 59 -11.81 3.07 -17.39
C ASP A 59 -10.29 2.77 -17.51
N ILE A 60 -9.81 1.80 -16.74
CA ILE A 60 -8.44 1.27 -16.77
C ILE A 60 -8.47 -0.22 -17.12
N SER A 61 -7.38 -0.73 -17.69
CA SER A 61 -7.19 -2.15 -18.00
C SER A 61 -6.08 -2.74 -17.17
N ASN A 62 -6.09 -4.06 -17.12
CA ASN A 62 -4.96 -4.87 -16.70
C ASN A 62 -4.40 -5.58 -17.94
N GLU A 63 -3.12 -5.36 -18.21
CA GLU A 63 -2.43 -5.81 -19.43
C GLU A 63 -2.51 -7.32 -19.65
N SER A 64 -2.52 -8.14 -18.60
CA SER A 64 -2.56 -9.59 -18.76
C SER A 64 -3.92 -10.12 -19.22
N THR A 65 -5.01 -9.40 -18.95
CA THR A 65 -6.38 -9.85 -19.29
C THR A 65 -7.01 -9.06 -20.43
N PHE A 66 -6.48 -7.87 -20.75
CA PHE A 66 -7.12 -6.87 -21.62
C PHE A 66 -8.58 -6.58 -21.23
N ASP A 67 -8.95 -6.88 -19.98
CA ASP A 67 -10.28 -6.68 -19.44
C ASP A 67 -10.28 -5.40 -18.62
N HIS A 68 -11.27 -4.55 -18.88
CA HIS A 68 -11.54 -3.39 -18.02
C HIS A 68 -12.22 -3.90 -16.75
N SER A 69 -11.93 -3.35 -15.57
CA SER A 69 -12.45 -3.78 -14.24
C SER A 69 -11.86 -5.07 -13.63
N SER A 70 -10.56 -5.30 -13.79
CA SER A 70 -9.85 -6.48 -13.25
C SER A 70 -9.50 -6.41 -11.76
N TYR A 71 -9.55 -5.24 -11.12
CA TYR A 71 -9.16 -5.07 -9.72
C TYR A 71 -10.34 -5.32 -8.78
N SER A 72 -10.09 -6.07 -7.70
CA SER A 72 -11.13 -6.46 -6.74
C SER A 72 -10.59 -6.43 -5.31
N ASN A 73 -11.48 -6.59 -4.33
CA ASN A 73 -11.16 -6.45 -2.90
C ASN A 73 -10.60 -5.06 -2.53
N ILE A 74 -11.11 -4.02 -3.19
CA ILE A 74 -10.83 -2.61 -2.90
C ILE A 74 -11.67 -2.12 -1.70
N ASP A 75 -11.20 -1.09 -0.99
CA ASP A 75 -11.97 -0.40 0.06
C ASP A 75 -12.93 0.61 -0.59
N GLY A 76 -14.21 0.27 -0.67
CA GLY A 76 -15.22 1.12 -1.30
C GLY A 76 -15.22 0.98 -2.82
N THR A 77 -14.99 2.09 -3.52
CA THR A 77 -15.16 2.23 -4.97
C THR A 77 -13.93 2.78 -5.65
N TYR A 78 -13.25 3.74 -5.02
CA TYR A 78 -12.16 4.50 -5.61
C TYR A 78 -10.81 4.11 -5.02
N PHE A 79 -9.79 4.06 -5.86
CA PHE A 79 -8.42 3.76 -5.48
C PHE A 79 -7.46 4.48 -6.43
N TRP A 80 -6.17 4.46 -6.11
CA TRP A 80 -5.14 4.92 -7.03
C TRP A 80 -4.61 3.76 -7.87
N ALA A 81 -4.51 4.01 -9.18
CA ALA A 81 -3.94 3.07 -10.15
C ALA A 81 -2.91 3.78 -11.02
N ALA A 82 -1.90 3.03 -11.45
CA ALA A 82 -0.85 3.49 -12.34
C ALA A 82 -0.44 2.36 -13.30
N GLU A 83 -0.28 2.69 -14.57
CA GLU A 83 0.16 1.82 -15.67
C GLU A 83 0.92 2.68 -16.69
N ASP A 84 2.02 2.15 -17.24
CA ASP A 84 2.88 2.79 -18.26
C ASP A 84 3.20 4.26 -17.94
N VAL A 85 3.82 4.48 -16.78
CA VAL A 85 4.08 5.83 -16.23
C VAL A 85 5.26 6.55 -16.86
N ASP A 86 6.17 5.82 -17.49
CA ASP A 86 7.43 6.30 -18.08
C ASP A 86 7.29 6.62 -19.58
N SER A 87 6.40 5.93 -20.31
CA SER A 87 6.29 6.07 -21.77
C SER A 87 4.92 6.57 -22.25
N GLY A 88 3.85 6.32 -21.48
CA GLY A 88 2.48 6.70 -21.78
C GLY A 88 1.99 8.06 -21.26
N GLY A 89 2.79 8.75 -20.43
CA GLY A 89 2.31 9.87 -19.63
C GLY A 89 3.03 11.21 -19.80
N ASP A 90 3.54 11.71 -18.68
CA ASP A 90 4.19 13.01 -18.51
C ASP A 90 5.73 12.92 -18.48
N SER A 91 6.29 11.76 -18.85
CA SER A 91 7.73 11.46 -18.86
C SER A 91 8.40 11.50 -17.49
N LEU A 92 7.66 11.26 -16.41
CA LEU A 92 8.21 11.01 -15.08
C LEU A 92 8.10 9.51 -14.76
N ASP A 93 9.23 8.82 -14.72
CA ASP A 93 9.31 7.39 -14.43
C ASP A 93 8.63 7.06 -13.08
N GLU A 94 8.94 7.82 -12.02
CA GLU A 94 8.32 7.62 -10.71
C GLU A 94 7.08 8.48 -10.45
N LYS A 95 6.05 7.82 -9.90
CA LYS A 95 4.85 8.46 -9.34
C LYS A 95 4.81 8.31 -7.83
N SER A 96 4.37 9.36 -7.13
CA SER A 96 4.26 9.33 -5.67
C SER A 96 2.96 9.97 -5.19
N ILE A 97 2.48 9.45 -4.06
CA ILE A 97 1.43 10.04 -3.23
C ILE A 97 2.07 10.35 -1.88
N LEU A 98 2.18 11.64 -1.55
CA LEU A 98 2.69 12.09 -0.26
C LEU A 98 1.53 12.50 0.63
N PHE A 99 1.31 11.75 1.72
CA PHE A 99 0.30 12.09 2.71
C PHE A 99 0.75 13.27 3.59
N ASN A 100 -0.21 14.09 3.99
CA ASN A 100 0.01 15.15 4.96
C ASN A 100 0.45 14.59 6.32
N PRO A 101 1.21 15.35 7.12
CA PRO A 101 1.65 14.90 8.43
C PRO A 101 0.49 14.45 9.34
N ILE A 102 0.61 13.24 9.89
CA ILE A 102 -0.37 12.65 10.80
C ILE A 102 0.09 12.87 12.24
N ASN A 103 -0.76 13.47 13.07
CA ASN A 103 -0.43 13.69 14.48
C ASN A 103 -0.57 12.38 15.29
N ILE A 104 0.56 11.82 15.69
CA ILE A 104 0.69 10.58 16.47
C ILE A 104 1.11 10.83 17.92
N THR A 105 0.97 12.06 18.43
CA THR A 105 1.39 12.42 19.80
C THR A 105 0.71 11.53 20.83
N GLY A 106 1.51 10.88 21.66
CA GLY A 106 1.03 10.02 22.75
C GLY A 106 0.63 8.61 22.31
N LEU A 107 0.76 8.27 21.03
CA LEU A 107 0.53 6.93 20.51
C LEU A 107 1.82 6.10 20.52
N THR A 108 1.67 4.80 20.74
CA THR A 108 2.75 3.81 20.68
C THR A 108 2.24 2.56 19.97
N GLY A 109 3.16 1.74 19.45
CA GLY A 109 2.78 0.51 18.74
C GLY A 109 1.96 0.81 17.48
N LEU A 110 2.42 1.79 16.71
CA LEU A 110 1.79 2.17 15.46
C LEU A 110 2.00 1.06 14.43
N THR A 111 0.95 0.74 13.69
CA THR A 111 0.99 -0.25 12.60
C THR A 111 0.36 0.41 11.38
N PHE A 112 1.04 0.31 10.23
CA PHE A 112 0.45 0.65 8.95
C PHE A 112 -0.32 -0.56 8.41
N LYS A 113 -1.42 -0.30 7.71
CA LYS A 113 -2.17 -1.26 6.91
C LYS A 113 -2.55 -0.62 5.59
N GLY A 114 -2.45 -1.37 4.50
CA GLY A 114 -2.88 -0.91 3.18
C GLY A 114 -3.20 -2.07 2.25
N LEU A 115 -4.15 -1.84 1.35
CA LEU A 115 -4.54 -2.78 0.30
C LEU A 115 -3.64 -2.54 -0.93
N PHE A 116 -2.94 -3.58 -1.38
CA PHE A 116 -2.07 -3.51 -2.56
C PHE A 116 -2.39 -4.64 -3.53
N GLY A 117 -2.31 -4.31 -4.82
CA GLY A 117 -2.54 -5.23 -5.92
C GLY A 117 -1.79 -4.75 -7.15
N ALA A 118 -1.48 -5.66 -8.04
CA ALA A 118 -0.81 -5.39 -9.30
C ALA A 118 -1.21 -6.48 -10.29
N ASP A 119 -0.85 -6.31 -11.56
CA ASP A 119 -1.06 -7.36 -12.54
C ASP A 119 -0.09 -8.55 -12.33
N GLY A 120 -0.54 -9.52 -11.54
CA GLY A 120 0.24 -10.71 -11.19
C GLY A 120 0.30 -11.79 -12.27
N ASN A 121 0.16 -11.45 -13.57
CA ASN A 121 -0.10 -12.38 -14.68
C ASN A 121 -1.39 -13.17 -14.45
N ALA A 122 -2.48 -12.44 -14.24
CA ALA A 122 -3.78 -13.02 -13.93
C ALA A 122 -4.31 -13.96 -15.03
N SER A 123 -3.84 -13.81 -16.26
CA SER A 123 -4.22 -14.70 -17.37
C SER A 123 -3.48 -16.03 -17.39
N GLY A 124 -2.37 -16.18 -16.67
CA GLY A 124 -1.54 -17.40 -16.71
C GLY A 124 -0.97 -17.69 -18.11
N LEU A 125 -1.06 -16.73 -19.04
CA LEU A 125 -0.63 -16.85 -20.43
C LEU A 125 0.88 -16.63 -20.62
N GLY A 126 1.59 -16.34 -19.52
CA GLY A 126 3.05 -16.20 -19.53
C GLY A 126 3.56 -14.82 -19.94
N PHE A 127 2.67 -13.83 -20.05
CA PHE A 127 3.04 -12.42 -20.17
C PHE A 127 3.21 -11.84 -18.76
N TRP A 128 4.42 -11.37 -18.47
CA TRP A 128 4.72 -10.68 -17.24
C TRP A 128 4.84 -9.19 -17.54
N PRO A 129 4.03 -8.33 -16.93
CA PRO A 129 3.93 -6.93 -17.33
C PRO A 129 5.07 -6.07 -16.75
N PHE A 130 5.68 -6.49 -15.63
CA PHE A 130 6.67 -5.67 -14.95
C PHE A 130 8.12 -6.04 -15.29
N ASN A 131 8.95 -5.03 -15.50
CA ASN A 131 10.39 -5.11 -15.62
C ASN A 131 11.09 -5.05 -14.25
N TYR A 132 12.40 -5.32 -14.25
CA TYR A 132 13.24 -5.24 -13.05
C TYR A 132 13.17 -3.87 -12.33
N ALA A 133 12.98 -2.79 -13.09
CA ALA A 133 12.96 -1.44 -12.57
C ALA A 133 11.62 -1.04 -11.94
N ASP A 134 10.57 -1.85 -12.10
CA ASP A 134 9.25 -1.52 -11.57
C ASP A 134 9.13 -1.87 -10.10
N TYR A 135 8.43 -1.01 -9.36
CA TYR A 135 8.24 -1.19 -7.94
C TYR A 135 7.04 -0.42 -7.40
N ILE A 136 6.62 -0.84 -6.20
CA ILE A 136 5.76 -0.04 -5.33
C ILE A 136 6.44 0.02 -3.97
N PHE A 137 6.71 1.23 -3.49
CA PHE A 137 7.23 1.45 -2.15
C PHE A 137 6.21 2.17 -1.29
N LEU A 138 6.17 1.79 -0.02
CA LEU A 138 5.59 2.61 1.01
C LEU A 138 6.67 2.97 2.02
N ASP A 139 6.97 4.26 2.06
CA ASP A 139 7.90 4.83 2.98
C ASP A 139 7.20 5.62 4.08
N TYR A 140 7.87 5.77 5.22
CA TYR A 140 7.37 6.58 6.33
C TYR A 140 8.47 7.46 6.95
N SER A 141 8.05 8.56 7.58
CA SER A 141 8.92 9.44 8.35
C SER A 141 8.27 9.77 9.71
N MET A 142 9.02 9.55 10.79
CA MET A 142 8.53 9.77 12.16
C MET A 142 8.86 11.15 12.72
N ASN A 143 9.76 11.90 12.07
CA ASN A 143 10.22 13.20 12.53
C ASN A 143 9.72 14.36 11.66
N GLY A 144 8.85 14.09 10.68
CA GLY A 144 8.34 15.08 9.73
C GLY A 144 9.44 15.69 8.85
N GLY A 145 10.62 15.05 8.79
CA GLY A 145 11.74 15.47 7.97
C GLY A 145 11.69 14.89 6.56
N ALA A 146 12.67 15.26 5.73
CA ALA A 146 12.81 14.77 4.35
C ALA A 146 13.40 13.35 4.27
N SER A 147 13.72 12.73 5.41
CA SER A 147 14.26 11.37 5.48
C SER A 147 13.15 10.38 5.75
N PHE A 148 13.10 9.37 4.90
CA PHE A 148 12.10 8.32 4.88
C PHE A 148 12.76 6.96 5.08
N SER A 149 12.04 6.05 5.72
CA SER A 149 12.43 4.64 5.87
C SER A 149 11.47 3.75 5.10
N PHE A 150 11.97 2.67 4.49
CA PHE A 150 11.13 1.66 3.88
C PHE A 150 10.28 0.98 4.94
N GLY A 151 8.96 1.00 4.75
CA GLY A 151 8.01 0.24 5.55
C GLY A 151 7.53 -1.02 4.83
N LEU A 152 7.29 -0.91 3.53
CA LEU A 152 6.87 -2.00 2.67
C LEU A 152 7.43 -1.77 1.27
N ALA A 153 7.86 -2.85 0.61
CA ALA A 153 8.32 -2.79 -0.77
C ALA A 153 7.78 -3.97 -1.57
N PHE A 154 7.43 -3.69 -2.82
CA PHE A 154 7.11 -4.69 -3.83
C PHE A 154 8.05 -4.50 -5.01
N ARG A 155 8.76 -5.56 -5.38
CA ARG A 155 9.80 -5.53 -6.39
C ARG A 155 9.77 -6.80 -7.23
N HIS A 156 10.48 -6.76 -8.35
CA HIS A 156 10.78 -7.94 -9.14
C HIS A 156 11.65 -8.95 -8.35
N SER A 157 11.50 -10.25 -8.64
CA SER A 157 12.21 -11.34 -7.92
C SER A 157 13.67 -11.57 -8.33
N SER A 158 14.07 -11.07 -9.49
CA SER A 158 15.42 -11.33 -10.03
C SER A 158 16.33 -10.13 -9.85
N PRO A 159 17.61 -10.33 -9.46
CA PRO A 159 18.61 -9.29 -9.49
C PRO A 159 18.90 -8.79 -10.91
N PRO A 160 19.41 -7.56 -11.07
CA PRO A 160 19.68 -7.00 -12.38
C PRO A 160 20.72 -7.86 -13.10
N GLY A 161 20.42 -8.26 -14.35
CA GLY A 161 21.27 -9.12 -15.17
C GLY A 161 20.98 -10.62 -15.10
N PHE A 162 19.90 -11.04 -14.42
CA PHE A 162 19.42 -12.42 -14.42
C PHE A 162 18.02 -12.53 -15.06
N GLU A 163 17.81 -13.59 -15.85
CA GLU A 163 16.51 -13.91 -16.46
C GLU A 163 15.48 -14.38 -15.40
N PRO A 164 14.18 -14.07 -15.57
CA PRO A 164 13.58 -13.33 -16.69
C PRO A 164 13.69 -11.79 -16.54
N LEU A 165 13.76 -11.08 -17.67
CA LEU A 165 13.72 -9.60 -17.74
C LEU A 165 12.37 -8.98 -17.34
N THR A 166 11.33 -9.82 -17.28
CA THR A 166 9.96 -9.45 -16.91
C THR A 166 9.41 -10.47 -15.91
N GLY A 167 8.63 -10.02 -14.93
CA GLY A 167 8.08 -10.88 -13.89
C GLY A 167 6.97 -10.18 -13.10
N PRO A 168 6.40 -10.85 -12.08
CA PRO A 168 5.47 -10.21 -11.18
C PRO A 168 6.19 -9.30 -10.19
N LEU A 169 5.46 -8.32 -9.65
CA LEU A 169 5.83 -7.68 -8.40
C LEU A 169 5.53 -8.65 -7.23
N ARG A 170 6.51 -8.80 -6.34
CA ARG A 170 6.42 -9.59 -5.11
C ARG A 170 6.82 -8.72 -3.94
N GLN A 171 6.27 -9.02 -2.77
CA GLN A 171 6.74 -8.40 -1.54
C GLN A 171 8.24 -8.67 -1.36
N ASP A 172 9.03 -7.61 -1.21
CA ASP A 172 10.40 -7.65 -0.71
C ASP A 172 10.29 -7.65 0.82
N ALA A 173 10.33 -8.85 1.42
CA ALA A 173 9.94 -9.10 2.79
C ALA A 173 11.06 -8.77 3.78
N ASP A 174 12.31 -8.81 3.35
CA ASP A 174 13.49 -8.44 4.14
C ASP A 174 14.10 -7.09 3.75
N LEU A 175 13.50 -6.39 2.76
CA LEU A 175 13.92 -5.08 2.24
C LEU A 175 15.33 -5.09 1.65
N ASN A 176 15.75 -6.21 1.05
CA ASN A 176 17.07 -6.38 0.46
C ASN A 176 17.18 -5.88 -1.00
N GLY A 177 16.07 -5.45 -1.59
CA GLY A 177 15.98 -4.99 -2.97
C GLY A 177 15.41 -6.00 -3.96
N PHE A 178 14.96 -7.18 -3.51
CA PHE A 178 14.39 -8.25 -4.33
C PHE A 178 13.06 -8.72 -3.76
N GLY A 179 12.10 -9.05 -4.62
CA GLY A 179 10.81 -9.59 -4.19
C GLY A 179 10.86 -11.11 -4.03
N GLU A 180 10.93 -11.63 -2.80
CA GLU A 180 10.85 -13.08 -2.50
C GLU A 180 9.53 -13.54 -1.84
N GLY A 181 8.69 -12.60 -1.46
CA GLY A 181 7.41 -12.85 -0.79
C GLY A 181 6.24 -13.12 -1.74
N THR A 182 5.05 -12.81 -1.24
CA THR A 182 3.79 -12.99 -1.97
C THR A 182 3.74 -12.13 -3.22
N ILE A 183 3.30 -12.72 -4.33
CA ILE A 183 3.03 -12.02 -5.60
C ILE A 183 1.82 -11.10 -5.42
N LEU A 184 1.92 -9.86 -5.88
CA LEU A 184 0.75 -8.99 -6.03
C LEU A 184 -0.12 -9.48 -7.19
N VAL A 185 -1.42 -9.57 -6.94
CA VAL A 185 -2.45 -10.00 -7.90
C VAL A 185 -3.56 -8.94 -7.99
N PRO A 186 -4.46 -8.99 -8.98
CA PRO A 186 -5.50 -7.96 -9.13
C PRO A 186 -6.53 -7.92 -8.01
N SER A 187 -6.70 -9.01 -7.26
CA SER A 187 -7.42 -8.96 -5.98
C SER A 187 -6.49 -8.37 -4.92
N LEU A 188 -6.74 -7.12 -4.51
CA LEU A 188 -5.89 -6.43 -3.56
C LEU A 188 -5.82 -7.21 -2.23
N ILE A 189 -4.65 -7.21 -1.60
CA ILE A 189 -4.38 -7.91 -0.33
C ILE A 189 -3.94 -6.87 0.70
N GLU A 190 -4.38 -7.02 1.95
CA GLU A 190 -3.92 -6.18 3.05
C GLU A 190 -2.48 -6.59 3.43
N TYR A 191 -1.57 -5.62 3.38
CA TYR A 191 -0.22 -5.73 3.93
C TYR A 191 -0.08 -4.78 5.11
N SER A 192 0.78 -5.16 6.05
CA SER A 192 1.02 -4.39 7.27
C SER A 192 2.47 -4.50 7.74
N PHE A 193 2.94 -3.45 8.40
CA PHE A 193 4.18 -3.46 9.16
C PHE A 193 4.05 -2.55 10.38
N ASP A 194 4.85 -2.84 11.39
CA ASP A 194 4.93 -1.99 12.57
C ASP A 194 5.85 -0.79 12.30
N ILE A 195 5.37 0.39 12.65
CA ILE A 195 6.15 1.62 12.59
C ILE A 195 6.89 1.74 13.93
N PRO A 196 8.23 1.70 13.95
CA PRO A 196 9.01 1.86 15.17
C PRO A 196 8.70 3.18 15.86
N ASN A 197 8.62 3.17 17.19
CA ASN A 197 8.45 4.41 17.94
C ASN A 197 9.61 5.37 17.60
N GLY A 198 9.32 6.65 17.36
CA GLY A 198 10.28 7.66 16.87
C GLY A 198 11.47 7.97 17.79
N SER A 199 11.68 7.20 18.87
CA SER A 199 12.88 7.27 19.71
C SER A 199 14.04 6.42 19.19
N SER A 200 13.87 5.69 18.08
CA SER A 200 14.88 4.79 17.51
C SER A 200 15.17 5.00 16.02
N VAL A 201 14.92 6.20 15.48
CA VAL A 201 15.36 6.61 14.14
C VAL A 201 16.23 7.85 14.24
#